data_AF-A0A9J6BHU2-F1
#
_entry.id   AF-A0A9J6BHU2-F1
#
_cell.length_a   1.000
_cell.length_b   1.000
_cell.length_c   1.000
_cell.angle_alpha   90.00
_cell.angle_beta   90.00
_cell.angle_gamma   90.00
#
_symmetry.space_group_name_H-M   'P 1'
#
loop_
_entity.id
_entity.type
_entity.pdbx_description
1 polymer ?
#
loop_
_entity_poly.entity_id
_entity_poly.type
_entity_poly.pdbx_seq_one_letter_code
_entity_poly.pdbx_strand_id
1 'polypeptide(L)'
;MSNEEQIYKTIENIIKNHHPDDQGKANCIIDQLRKRNVAAKSELQNPDLLYDQDKLASAIQPYIEAIEADKSCSPPSSETNWLIPTVSILIILVIGVAVFFIVKHFRK
;
A
#
# COMPACT_ATOMS: atom_id res chain seq x y z
N MET A 1 11.30 -12.57 -27.98
CA MET A 1 10.52 -11.70 -27.08
C MET A 1 9.09 -11.75 -27.57
N SER A 2 8.15 -12.21 -26.74
CA SER A 2 6.73 -12.30 -27.13
C SER A 2 6.09 -10.90 -27.17
N ASN A 3 4.97 -10.76 -27.90
CA ASN A 3 4.17 -9.52 -27.89
C ASN A 3 3.72 -9.16 -26.47
N GLU A 4 3.33 -10.17 -25.70
CA GLU A 4 2.93 -10.03 -24.30
C GLU A 4 4.04 -9.42 -23.43
N GLU A 5 5.28 -9.85 -23.60
CA GLU A 5 6.43 -9.33 -22.85
C GLU A 5 6.71 -7.86 -23.19
N GLN A 6 6.51 -7.47 -24.45
CA GLN A 6 6.62 -6.08 -24.87
C GLN A 6 5.49 -5.22 -24.30
N ILE A 7 4.24 -5.72 -24.30
CA ILE A 7 3.11 -5.05 -23.68
C ILE A 7 3.38 -4.81 -22.19
N TYR A 8 3.87 -5.82 -21.45
CA TYR A 8 4.21 -5.64 -20.04
C TYR A 8 5.36 -4.65 -19.81
N LYS A 9 6.35 -4.58 -20.70
CA LYS A 9 7.40 -3.55 -20.61
C LYS A 9 6.82 -2.15 -20.76
N THR A 10 5.87 -1.96 -21.68
CA THR A 10 5.19 -0.68 -21.86
C THR A 10 4.31 -0.35 -20.66
N ILE A 11 3.53 -1.31 -20.15
CA ILE A 11 2.73 -1.17 -18.92
C ILE A 11 3.64 -0.77 -17.75
N GLU A 12 4.77 -1.45 -17.57
CA GLU A 12 5.71 -1.15 -16.50
C GLU A 12 6.21 0.30 -16.57
N ASN A 13 6.52 0.80 -17.76
CA ASN A 13 6.91 2.20 -17.96
C ASN A 13 5.75 3.16 -17.60
N ILE A 14 4.53 2.87 -18.06
CA ILE A 14 3.34 3.69 -17.76
C ILE A 14 3.11 3.77 -16.24
N ILE A 15 3.08 2.62 -15.55
CA ILE A 15 2.82 2.56 -14.11
C ILE A 15 3.93 3.22 -13.29
N LYS A 16 5.20 2.98 -13.64
CA LYS A 16 6.33 3.60 -12.93
C LYS A 16 6.37 5.12 -13.10
N ASN A 17 5.98 5.63 -14.27
CA ASN A 17 5.87 7.07 -14.49
C ASN A 17 4.67 7.68 -13.75
N HIS A 18 3.61 6.90 -13.50
CA HIS A 18 2.46 7.34 -12.72
C HIS A 18 2.71 7.31 -11.19
N HIS A 19 3.61 6.43 -10.73
CA HIS A 19 4.01 6.33 -9.33
C HIS A 19 5.54 6.46 -9.16
N PRO A 20 6.14 7.62 -9.49
CA PRO A 20 7.59 7.80 -9.43
C PRO A 20 8.14 7.66 -8.00
N ASP A 21 7.37 8.13 -7.02
CA ASP A 21 7.75 8.18 -5.61
C ASP A 21 7.50 6.86 -4.85
N ASP A 22 6.69 5.96 -5.41
CA ASP A 22 6.33 4.69 -4.77
C ASP A 22 6.51 3.50 -5.72
N GLN A 23 7.79 3.15 -5.91
CA GLN A 23 8.19 1.99 -6.70
C GLN A 23 7.62 0.67 -6.15
N GLY A 24 7.35 0.60 -4.83
CA GLY A 24 6.75 -0.58 -4.21
C GLY A 24 5.31 -0.79 -4.68
N LYS A 25 4.50 0.27 -4.65
CA LYS A 25 3.15 0.27 -5.19
C LYS A 25 3.14 0.01 -6.69
N ALA A 26 4.03 0.66 -7.46
CA ALA A 26 4.16 0.44 -8.90
C ALA A 26 4.40 -1.04 -9.23
N ASN A 27 5.40 -1.65 -8.57
CA ASN A 27 5.73 -3.07 -8.78
C ASN A 27 4.58 -4.00 -8.36
N CYS A 28 3.87 -3.69 -7.28
CA CYS A 28 2.71 -4.46 -6.85
C CYS A 28 1.57 -4.41 -7.89
N ILE A 29 1.27 -3.24 -8.45
CA ILE A 29 0.26 -3.09 -9.50
C ILE A 29 0.65 -3.91 -10.73
N ILE A 30 1.91 -3.84 -11.18
CA ILE A 30 2.41 -4.62 -12.32
C ILE A 30 2.27 -6.13 -12.07
N ASP A 31 2.60 -6.61 -10.87
CA ASP A 31 2.44 -8.02 -10.50
C ASP A 31 0.96 -8.47 -10.51
N GLN A 32 0.05 -7.63 -10.02
CA GLN A 32 -1.39 -7.89 -10.06
C GLN A 32 -1.93 -7.91 -11.50
N LEU A 33 -1.47 -7.01 -12.37
CA LEU A 33 -1.82 -7.01 -13.79
C LEU A 33 -1.34 -8.29 -14.49
N ARG A 34 -0.13 -8.76 -14.16
CA ARG A 34 0.42 -10.04 -14.64
C ARG A 34 -0.44 -11.22 -14.20
N LYS A 35 -0.78 -11.31 -12.91
CA LYS A 35 -1.66 -12.36 -12.35
C LYS A 35 -3.03 -12.42 -13.02
N ARG A 36 -3.56 -11.27 -13.44
CA ARG A 36 -4.86 -11.15 -14.11
C ARG A 36 -4.79 -11.37 -15.64
N ASN A 37 -3.60 -11.63 -16.19
CA ASN A 37 -3.31 -11.77 -17.63
C ASN A 37 -3.83 -10.58 -18.44
N VAL A 38 -3.59 -9.35 -17.95
CA VAL A 38 -4.11 -8.14 -18.61
C VAL A 38 -3.51 -7.94 -19.98
N ALA A 39 -2.22 -8.24 -20.20
CA ALA A 39 -1.61 -8.11 -21.53
C ALA A 39 -2.35 -8.92 -22.61
N ALA A 40 -2.63 -10.19 -22.36
CA ALA A 40 -3.37 -11.05 -23.30
C ALA A 40 -4.82 -10.58 -23.51
N LYS A 41 -5.49 -10.11 -22.45
CA LYS A 41 -6.86 -9.57 -22.55
C LYS A 41 -6.92 -8.27 -23.34
N SER A 42 -5.96 -7.38 -23.11
CA SER A 42 -5.86 -6.12 -23.82
C SER A 42 -5.50 -6.37 -25.29
N GLU A 43 -4.56 -7.28 -25.59
CA GLU A 43 -4.20 -7.67 -26.97
C GLU A 43 -5.40 -8.23 -27.75
N LEU A 44 -6.23 -9.07 -27.12
CA LEU A 44 -7.46 -9.59 -27.73
C LEU A 44 -8.47 -8.48 -28.07
N GLN A 45 -8.54 -7.41 -27.27
CA GLN A 45 -9.46 -6.30 -27.51
C GLN A 45 -8.88 -5.26 -28.48
N ASN A 46 -7.56 -5.09 -28.48
CA ASN A 46 -6.87 -4.08 -29.27
C ASN A 46 -5.51 -4.65 -29.74
N PRO A 47 -5.43 -5.26 -30.94
CA PRO A 47 -4.20 -5.87 -31.43
C PRO A 47 -3.06 -4.87 -31.70
N ASP A 48 -3.38 -3.57 -31.88
CA ASP A 48 -2.40 -2.52 -32.19
C ASP A 48 -1.79 -1.83 -30.94
N LEU A 49 -2.05 -2.34 -29.73
CA LEU A 49 -1.60 -1.74 -28.46
C LEU A 49 -0.09 -1.57 -28.33
N LEU A 50 0.69 -2.37 -29.05
CA LEU A 50 2.14 -2.28 -29.10
C LEU A 50 2.64 -0.96 -29.69
N TYR A 51 1.83 -0.32 -30.53
CA TYR A 51 2.21 0.88 -31.28
C TYR A 51 1.60 2.17 -30.71
N ASP A 52 0.69 2.05 -29.74
CA ASP A 52 -0.07 3.17 -29.19
C ASP A 52 -0.16 3.08 -27.66
N GLN A 53 0.75 3.79 -26.99
CA GLN A 53 0.84 3.79 -25.52
C GLN A 53 -0.41 4.40 -24.87
N ASP A 54 -1.06 5.38 -25.51
CA ASP A 54 -2.25 6.05 -24.96
C ASP A 54 -3.47 5.13 -24.97
N LYS A 55 -3.63 4.35 -26.05
CA LYS A 55 -4.63 3.27 -26.08
C LYS A 55 -4.35 2.20 -25.05
N LEU A 56 -3.08 1.84 -24.85
CA LEU A 56 -2.72 0.87 -23.82
C LEU A 56 -2.99 1.37 -22.42
N ALA A 57 -2.63 2.61 -22.11
CA ALA A 57 -2.98 3.25 -20.84
C ALA A 57 -4.51 3.21 -20.61
N SER A 58 -5.29 3.58 -21.63
CA SER A 58 -6.75 3.57 -21.56
C SER A 58 -7.34 2.17 -21.35
N ALA A 59 -6.78 1.16 -22.02
CA ALA A 59 -7.22 -0.23 -21.91
C ALA A 59 -6.90 -0.86 -20.54
N ILE A 60 -5.78 -0.49 -19.93
CA ILE A 60 -5.37 -1.03 -18.62
C ILE A 60 -5.95 -0.25 -17.44
N GLN A 61 -6.35 1.02 -17.63
CA GLN A 61 -6.92 1.90 -16.62
C GLN A 61 -7.99 1.24 -15.72
N PRO A 62 -9.02 0.55 -16.24
CA PRO A 62 -10.03 -0.07 -15.38
C PRO A 62 -9.47 -1.18 -14.48
N TYR A 63 -8.39 -1.86 -14.90
CA TYR A 63 -7.73 -2.86 -14.06
C TYR A 63 -6.92 -2.21 -12.94
N ILE A 64 -6.26 -1.09 -13.22
CA ILE A 64 -5.52 -0.31 -12.21
C ILE A 64 -6.49 0.20 -11.15
N GLU A 65 -7.59 0.83 -11.55
CA GLU A 65 -8.61 1.36 -10.63
C GLU A 65 -9.20 0.27 -9.74
N ALA A 66 -9.46 -0.93 -10.29
CA ALA A 66 -9.91 -2.07 -9.51
C ALA A 66 -8.86 -2.52 -8.47
N ILE A 67 -7.57 -2.58 -8.85
CA ILE A 67 -6.48 -2.97 -7.94
C ILE A 67 -6.31 -1.93 -6.81
N GLU A 68 -6.43 -0.65 -7.14
CA GLU A 68 -6.33 0.43 -6.16
C GLU A 68 -7.52 0.45 -5.21
N ALA A 69 -8.74 0.24 -5.71
CA ALA A 69 -9.96 0.14 -4.90
C ALA A 69 -9.93 -1.04 -3.93
N ASP A 70 -9.39 -2.19 -4.37
CA ASP A 70 -9.20 -3.38 -3.53
C ASP A 70 -8.14 -3.19 -2.44
N LYS A 71 -7.41 -2.05 -2.45
CA LYS A 71 -6.28 -1.74 -1.53
C LYS A 71 -5.21 -2.83 -1.47
N SER A 72 -5.15 -3.70 -2.47
CA SER A 72 -4.24 -4.86 -2.51
C SER A 72 -2.77 -4.46 -2.51
N CYS A 73 -2.47 -3.24 -3.00
CA CYS A 73 -1.14 -2.67 -3.06
C CYS A 73 -0.94 -1.48 -2.11
N SER A 74 -1.88 -1.24 -1.17
CA SER A 74 -1.68 -0.23 -0.14
C SER A 74 -0.71 -0.76 0.92
N PRO A 75 0.14 0.09 1.52
CA PRO A 75 0.89 -0.31 2.69
C PRO A 75 -0.09 -0.78 3.77
N PRO A 76 0.27 -1.79 4.58
CA PRO A 76 -0.58 -2.21 5.69
C PRO A 76 -0.90 -0.97 6.51
N SER A 77 -2.19 -0.70 6.72
CA SER A 77 -2.61 0.40 7.57
C SER A 77 -1.89 0.20 8.90
N SER A 78 -1.02 1.15 9.24
CA SER A 78 -0.47 1.27 10.57
C SER A 78 -1.64 1.55 11.50
N GLU A 79 -2.32 0.49 11.96
CA GLU A 79 -3.20 0.55 13.10
C GLU A 79 -2.35 1.16 14.21
N THR A 80 -2.58 2.45 14.42
CA THR A 80 -1.85 3.22 15.38
C THR A 80 -2.34 2.69 16.70
N ASN A 81 -1.54 1.83 17.32
CA ASN A 81 -1.86 1.15 18.57
C ASN A 81 -1.90 2.22 19.69
N TRP A 82 -2.99 2.98 19.74
CA TRP A 82 -3.29 4.02 20.73
C TRP A 82 -3.58 3.45 22.13
N LEU A 83 -3.19 2.20 22.40
CA LEU A 83 -3.42 1.52 23.68
C LEU A 83 -2.32 1.78 24.71
N ILE A 84 -1.32 2.62 24.42
CA ILE A 84 -0.22 2.90 25.35
C ILE A 84 -0.55 3.92 26.48
N PRO A 85 -1.51 4.86 26.41
CA PRO A 85 -1.65 5.84 27.50
C PRO A 85 -2.43 5.34 28.72
N THR A 86 -3.08 4.16 28.69
CA THR A 86 -3.89 3.70 29.84
C THR A 86 -3.05 3.07 30.95
N VAL A 87 -1.89 2.48 30.64
CA VAL A 87 -1.03 1.83 31.65
C VAL A 87 -0.24 2.87 32.47
N SER A 88 0.10 4.03 31.90
CA SER A 88 0.87 5.06 32.59
C SER A 88 0.12 5.72 33.75
N ILE A 89 -1.22 5.83 33.69
CA ILE A 89 -2.02 6.47 34.74
C ILE A 89 -2.06 5.61 36.01
N LEU A 90 -2.06 4.27 35.89
CA LEU A 90 -2.13 3.38 37.04
C LEU A 90 -0.84 3.40 37.87
N ILE A 91 0.32 3.51 37.22
CA ILE A 91 1.63 3.51 37.88
C ILE A 91 1.83 4.79 38.71
N ILE A 92 1.38 5.94 38.20
CA ILE A 92 1.51 7.23 38.93
C ILE A 92 0.68 7.23 40.22
N LEU A 93 -0.52 6.64 40.19
CA LEU A 93 -1.38 6.55 41.39
C LEU A 93 -0.78 5.64 42.48
N VAL A 94 -0.16 4.51 42.11
CA VAL A 94 0.47 3.59 43.07
C VAL A 94 1.70 4.23 43.74
N ILE A 95 2.53 4.93 42.98
CA ILE A 95 3.71 5.63 43.53
C ILE A 95 3.29 6.79 44.45
N GLY A 96 2.26 7.56 44.07
CA GLY A 96 1.77 8.67 44.89
C GLY A 96 1.29 8.24 46.28
N VAL A 97 0.57 7.12 46.38
CA VAL A 97 0.11 6.58 47.67
C VAL A 97 1.28 6.09 48.53
N ALA A 98 2.27 5.43 47.93
CA ALA A 98 3.45 4.94 48.67
C ALA A 98 4.27 6.09 49.27
N VAL A 99 4.51 7.16 48.51
CA VAL A 99 5.25 8.34 49.00
C VAL A 99 4.49 9.04 50.13
N PHE A 100 3.16 9.17 50.02
CA PHE A 100 2.35 9.77 51.07
C PHE A 100 2.42 8.99 52.40
N PHE A 101 2.38 7.65 52.34
CA PHE A 101 2.51 6.81 53.53
C PHE A 101 3.89 6.93 54.19
N ILE A 102 4.97 6.96 53.40
CA ILE A 102 6.33 7.15 53.91
C ILE A 102 6.46 8.50 54.60
N VAL A 103 6.05 9.60 53.95
CA VAL A 103 6.14 10.95 54.54
C VAL A 103 5.31 11.07 55.82
N LYS A 104 4.13 10.44 55.87
CA LYS A 104 3.30 10.42 57.08
C LYS A 104 3.95 9.62 58.23
N HIS A 105 4.63 8.52 57.94
CA HIS A 105 5.31 7.71 58.97
C HIS A 105 6.52 8.43 59.58
N PHE A 106 7.27 9.21 58.80
CA PHE A 106 8.44 9.95 59.29
C PHE A 106 8.11 11.28 59.98
N ARG A 107 6.85 11.75 59.94
CA ARG A 107 6.39 12.97 60.62
C ARG A 107 5.81 12.75 62.03
N LYS A 108 6.07 11.60 62.63
CA LYS A 108 5.71 11.30 64.02
C LYS A 108 6.95 11.18 64.88
#